data_AF-A0A0M8Y8M6-F1
#
_entry.id   AF-A0A0M8Y8M6-F1
#
_cell.length_a   1.000
_cell.length_b   1.000
_cell.length_c   1.000
_cell.angle_alpha   90.00
_cell.angle_beta   90.00
_cell.angle_gamma   90.00
#
_symmetry.space_group_name_H-M   'P 1'
#
loop_
_entity.id
_entity.type
_entity.pdbx_description
1 polymer ?
#
loop_
_entity_poly.entity_id
_entity_poly.type
_entity_poly.pdbx_seq_one_letter_code
_entity_poly.pdbx_strand_id
1 'polypeptide(L)'
;MTVKHRGRPSSARPARRARTAAIAAAAAIAATAVAPLVASAGEAAPGPRPGQEAPRTETREVGEVRYDLGDRAFTPPAPYEGRTELTAVVHYPKDLGRGRHPLIVMQHGLWHTCADAKAQAGLKAAEKALAEAEKAGDEAEVARRQKLVEKATGPLWSWPCRDGVAPLPSSSGYDYLARDLARQGFVVVSMGANGINATSGGQAPSVYQARAALINKHLELWRQLSLGKGPLKGRLKDTRTGEASRAEFTGHVDLGRVGTLGHSMGGGGVMQHASDDRHAAWPEGVEVKAVLGLAPTATWDNEPVTKVPLAVLWGTCDQVNTGRYIDWNKNKNQAPLYGVTLTGGNHNYVNTQWSPRSGQVGAKNDAVPGRRPGHCLSQDGKEQEHRELNEATQRRITTAYTTAFFRRHLLNDASADALLTGEQQSPYAPDAVRVEYVRPHRP
;
A
#
# COMPACT_ATOMS: atom_id res chain seq x y z
N MET A 1 37.26 52.21 50.37
CA MET A 1 37.12 53.44 49.58
C MET A 1 35.90 53.29 48.65
N THR A 2 34.79 53.94 49.03
CA THR A 2 33.91 54.82 48.21
C THR A 2 34.08 54.77 46.68
N VAL A 3 33.06 54.71 45.79
CA VAL A 3 31.72 55.37 45.72
C VAL A 3 30.72 54.66 44.76
N LYS A 4 29.42 54.76 45.15
CA LYS A 4 28.06 54.69 44.52
C LYS A 4 27.88 54.74 42.98
N HIS A 5 26.84 54.13 42.38
CA HIS A 5 25.41 54.57 42.34
C HIS A 5 24.42 53.39 42.03
N ARG A 6 23.39 53.11 42.84
CA ARG A 6 21.95 53.53 42.82
C ARG A 6 21.13 53.17 41.56
N GLY A 7 20.08 52.34 41.76
CA GLY A 7 18.90 52.21 40.88
C GLY A 7 17.98 51.04 41.27
N ARG A 8 16.67 51.26 41.42
CA ARG A 8 15.65 50.45 42.14
C ARG A 8 15.04 49.26 41.35
N PRO A 9 14.24 48.38 41.99
CA PRO A 9 13.83 47.05 41.50
C PRO A 9 12.47 47.06 40.76
N SER A 10 12.22 46.04 39.93
CA SER A 10 10.87 45.80 39.38
C SER A 10 10.57 44.32 39.16
N SER A 11 9.52 43.91 39.88
CA SER A 11 8.46 42.95 39.54
C SER A 11 8.79 41.53 39.07
N ALA A 12 8.41 40.59 39.94
CA ALA A 12 8.18 39.19 39.64
C ALA A 12 7.15 39.02 38.50
N ARG A 13 7.51 38.21 37.49
CA ARG A 13 6.58 37.71 36.47
C ARG A 13 5.83 36.48 37.03
N PRO A 14 4.52 36.33 36.74
CA PRO A 14 3.75 35.19 37.21
C PRO A 14 4.08 33.93 36.39
N ALA A 15 4.11 32.80 37.08
CA ALA A 15 4.27 31.47 36.49
C ALA A 15 3.17 31.18 35.45
N ARG A 16 3.57 30.98 34.20
CA ARG A 16 2.70 30.43 33.16
C ARG A 16 2.55 28.93 33.41
N ARG A 17 1.32 28.50 33.74
CA ARG A 17 0.89 27.10 33.64
C ARG A 17 1.13 26.65 32.20
N ALA A 18 1.97 25.63 32.00
CA ALA A 18 2.11 24.94 30.73
C ALA A 18 0.77 24.26 30.40
N ARG A 19 0.08 24.76 29.38
CA ARG A 19 -1.01 24.02 28.72
C ARG A 19 -0.35 23.08 27.72
N THR A 20 -0.40 21.79 28.00
CA THR A 20 -0.19 20.73 27.01
C THR A 20 -1.24 20.89 25.92
N ALA A 21 -0.81 21.35 24.74
CA ALA A 21 -1.65 21.36 23.56
C ALA A 21 -1.69 19.94 23.00
N ALA A 22 -2.84 19.28 23.11
CA ALA A 22 -3.13 18.09 22.34
C ALA A 22 -3.24 18.51 20.86
N ILE A 23 -2.32 18.02 20.03
CA ILE A 23 -2.39 18.18 18.58
C ILE A 23 -3.50 17.23 18.10
N ALA A 24 -4.69 17.78 17.85
CA ALA A 24 -5.72 17.10 17.09
C ALA A 24 -5.27 17.09 15.62
N ALA A 25 -5.00 15.90 15.07
CA ALA A 25 -4.77 15.72 13.65
C ALA A 25 -6.10 15.93 12.92
N ALA A 26 -6.32 17.14 12.40
CA ALA A 26 -7.40 17.42 11.47
C ALA A 26 -7.04 16.77 10.13
N ALA A 27 -7.77 15.73 9.75
CA ALA A 27 -7.80 15.26 8.37
C ALA A 27 -8.46 16.36 7.53
N ALA A 28 -7.69 17.05 6.69
CA ALA A 28 -8.22 17.98 5.72
C ALA A 28 -8.96 17.17 4.63
N ILE A 29 -10.29 17.15 4.70
CA ILE A 29 -11.15 16.59 3.67
C ILE A 29 -11.49 17.73 2.70
N ALA A 30 -10.93 17.69 1.49
CA ALA A 30 -11.26 18.65 0.44
C ALA A 30 -12.65 18.36 -0.13
N ALA A 31 -13.55 19.34 -0.04
CA ALA A 31 -14.88 19.30 -0.63
C ALA A 31 -14.80 19.26 -2.17
N THR A 32 -15.44 18.27 -2.81
CA THR A 32 -15.54 18.14 -4.27
C THR A 32 -16.98 18.39 -4.74
N ALA A 33 -17.14 19.28 -5.70
CA ALA A 33 -18.41 19.58 -6.35
C ALA A 33 -18.80 18.45 -7.32
N VAL A 34 -20.04 17.97 -7.22
CA VAL A 34 -20.61 16.92 -8.08
C VAL A 34 -21.31 17.55 -9.28
N ALA A 35 -20.94 17.16 -10.50
CA ALA A 35 -21.69 17.43 -11.73
C ALA A 35 -22.29 16.11 -12.29
N PRO A 36 -23.44 16.14 -12.98
CA PRO A 36 -24.15 14.93 -13.40
C PRO A 36 -23.46 14.22 -14.57
N LEU A 37 -23.40 12.88 -14.51
CA LEU A 37 -22.88 12.02 -15.58
C LEU A 37 -23.86 11.97 -16.77
N VAL A 38 -23.33 12.22 -17.97
CA VAL A 38 -23.94 11.79 -19.24
C VAL A 38 -23.14 10.59 -19.74
N ALA A 39 -23.80 9.47 -19.98
CA ALA A 39 -23.17 8.25 -20.48
C ALA A 39 -22.71 8.44 -21.93
N SER A 40 -21.41 8.27 -22.17
CA SER A 40 -20.83 8.15 -23.51
C SER A 40 -20.47 6.70 -23.78
N ALA A 41 -20.91 6.19 -24.92
CA ALA A 41 -20.63 4.85 -25.41
C ALA A 41 -19.12 4.67 -25.65
N GLY A 42 -18.54 3.59 -25.12
CA GLY A 42 -17.12 3.31 -25.20
C GLY A 42 -16.68 2.91 -26.60
N GLU A 43 -15.70 3.62 -27.16
CA GLU A 43 -14.88 3.13 -28.26
C GLU A 43 -13.87 2.10 -27.74
N ALA A 44 -13.82 0.96 -28.41
CA ALA A 44 -12.87 -0.11 -28.12
C ALA A 44 -11.43 0.38 -28.35
N ALA A 45 -10.54 0.10 -27.40
CA ALA A 45 -9.13 0.42 -27.52
C ALA A 45 -8.50 -0.37 -28.69
N PRO A 46 -7.63 0.26 -29.51
CA PRO A 46 -6.92 -0.44 -30.58
C PRO A 46 -5.98 -1.50 -29.99
N GLY A 47 -5.97 -2.68 -30.61
CA GLY A 47 -5.11 -3.79 -30.24
C GLY A 47 -3.62 -3.48 -30.43
N PRO A 48 -2.73 -4.25 -29.79
CA PRO A 48 -1.28 -4.06 -29.91
C PRO A 48 -0.82 -4.24 -31.36
N ARG A 49 0.17 -3.45 -31.78
CA ARG A 49 0.80 -3.57 -33.12
C ARG A 49 1.51 -4.93 -33.25
N PRO A 50 1.45 -5.61 -34.41
CA PRO A 50 2.18 -6.85 -34.62
C PRO A 50 3.69 -6.60 -34.59
N GLY A 51 4.44 -7.37 -33.79
CA GLY A 51 5.91 -7.41 -33.87
C GLY A 51 6.73 -7.11 -32.61
N GLN A 52 6.10 -6.91 -31.44
CA GLN A 52 6.80 -6.87 -30.15
C GLN A 52 6.13 -7.82 -29.15
N GLU A 53 6.26 -9.12 -29.40
CA GLU A 53 6.02 -10.11 -28.35
C GLU A 53 7.23 -10.15 -27.42
N ALA A 54 7.03 -9.78 -26.16
CA ALA A 54 7.97 -10.08 -25.09
C ALA A 54 8.28 -11.60 -25.10
N PRO A 55 9.51 -12.02 -24.77
CA PRO A 55 9.89 -13.43 -24.82
C PRO A 55 8.87 -14.28 -24.05
N ARG A 56 8.24 -15.21 -24.76
CA ARG A 56 7.21 -16.12 -24.24
C ARG A 56 7.82 -16.99 -23.14
N THR A 57 7.76 -16.51 -21.92
CA THR A 57 8.01 -17.29 -20.72
C THR A 57 6.88 -18.31 -20.64
N GLU A 58 7.17 -19.61 -20.53
CA GLU A 58 6.17 -20.65 -20.34
C GLU A 58 5.17 -20.22 -19.24
N THR A 59 3.95 -19.87 -19.64
CA THR A 59 2.96 -19.32 -18.72
C THR A 59 2.41 -20.46 -17.90
N ARG A 60 2.88 -20.59 -16.66
CA ARG A 60 2.39 -21.60 -15.72
C ARG A 60 0.91 -21.36 -15.41
N GLU A 61 0.15 -22.44 -15.25
CA GLU A 61 -1.19 -22.35 -14.65
C GLU A 61 -1.04 -21.88 -13.20
N VAL A 62 -1.96 -21.03 -12.73
CA VAL A 62 -1.90 -20.45 -11.38
C VAL A 62 -2.95 -21.11 -10.51
N GLY A 63 -2.52 -21.61 -9.35
CA GLY A 63 -3.41 -22.01 -8.26
C GLY A 63 -3.68 -20.82 -7.34
N GLU A 64 -4.85 -20.83 -6.71
CA GLU A 64 -5.28 -19.81 -5.75
C GLU A 64 -5.86 -20.48 -4.50
N VAL A 65 -5.30 -20.17 -3.34
CA VAL A 65 -5.78 -20.66 -2.05
C VAL A 65 -5.86 -19.52 -1.05
N ARG A 66 -6.62 -19.71 0.02
CA ARG A 66 -6.69 -18.78 1.15
C ARG A 66 -6.49 -19.49 2.47
N TYR A 67 -6.04 -18.76 3.46
CA TYR A 67 -6.14 -19.16 4.86
C TYR A 67 -6.75 -18.05 5.70
N ASP A 68 -7.39 -18.48 6.78
CA ASP A 68 -8.00 -17.63 7.78
C ASP A 68 -7.84 -18.30 9.14
N LEU A 69 -7.02 -17.67 10.00
CA LEU A 69 -6.78 -18.12 11.37
C LEU A 69 -7.58 -17.28 12.39
N GLY A 70 -8.42 -16.36 11.93
CA GLY A 70 -9.31 -15.53 12.73
C GLY A 70 -8.97 -14.04 12.71
N ASP A 71 -10.01 -13.21 12.91
CA ASP A 71 -9.96 -11.76 12.77
C ASP A 71 -9.11 -11.02 13.82
N ARG A 72 -8.73 -11.70 14.90
CA ARG A 72 -7.92 -11.17 16.01
C ARG A 72 -6.74 -12.08 16.34
N ALA A 73 -6.32 -12.92 15.41
CA ALA A 73 -5.36 -13.99 15.67
C ALA A 73 -3.93 -13.51 16.00
N PHE A 74 -3.60 -12.24 15.74
CA PHE A 74 -2.30 -11.66 16.05
C PHE A 74 -2.41 -10.38 16.86
N THR A 75 -1.49 -10.23 17.82
CA THR A 75 -1.29 -8.99 18.58
C THR A 75 0.09 -8.49 18.21
N PRO A 76 0.21 -7.41 17.41
CA PRO A 76 1.51 -6.82 17.13
C PRO A 76 2.22 -6.39 18.43
N PRO A 77 3.56 -6.41 18.47
CA PRO A 77 4.31 -6.05 19.67
C PRO A 77 4.03 -4.61 20.15
N ALA A 78 4.22 -4.39 21.45
CA ALA A 78 4.21 -3.06 22.05
C ALA A 78 5.20 -2.11 21.31
N PRO A 79 4.90 -0.80 21.24
CA PRO A 79 3.82 -0.09 21.94
C PRO A 79 2.49 -0.09 21.16
N TYR A 80 2.31 -0.96 20.16
CA TYR A 80 1.04 -1.06 19.46
C TYR A 80 -0.05 -1.66 20.35
N GLU A 81 -1.19 -0.98 20.43
CA GLU A 81 -2.37 -1.43 21.17
C GLU A 81 -3.48 -1.80 20.19
N GLY A 82 -3.56 -3.09 19.85
CA GLY A 82 -4.57 -3.59 18.92
C GLY A 82 -4.34 -5.05 18.56
N ARG A 83 -5.32 -5.64 17.88
CA ARG A 83 -5.24 -6.99 17.35
C ARG A 83 -5.63 -6.97 15.88
N THR A 84 -5.02 -7.85 15.11
CA THR A 84 -5.26 -7.96 13.67
C THR A 84 -5.46 -9.42 13.29
N GLU A 85 -6.08 -9.59 12.13
CA GLU A 85 -6.32 -10.89 11.54
C GLU A 85 -5.04 -11.57 11.04
N LEU A 86 -5.09 -12.89 10.91
CA LEU A 86 -4.09 -13.66 10.16
C LEU A 86 -4.79 -14.35 9.01
N THR A 87 -5.00 -13.58 7.94
CA THR A 87 -5.67 -14.00 6.71
C THR A 87 -4.80 -13.67 5.51
N ALA A 88 -4.90 -14.47 4.45
CA ALA A 88 -4.31 -14.12 3.17
C ALA A 88 -4.99 -14.85 2.01
N VAL A 89 -4.84 -14.26 0.82
CA VAL A 89 -5.00 -14.94 -0.46
C VAL A 89 -3.61 -15.24 -1.02
N VAL A 90 -3.45 -16.43 -1.56
CA VAL A 90 -2.16 -16.98 -1.99
C VAL A 90 -2.28 -17.41 -3.44
N HIS A 91 -1.39 -16.89 -4.27
CA HIS A 91 -1.27 -17.28 -5.67
C HIS A 91 0.06 -18.01 -5.86
N TYR A 92 0.05 -19.12 -6.60
CA TYR A 92 1.22 -19.95 -6.77
C TYR A 92 1.20 -20.68 -8.12
N PRO A 93 2.36 -21.15 -8.62
CA PRO A 93 2.38 -22.03 -9.78
C PRO A 93 1.66 -23.33 -9.42
N LYS A 94 0.61 -23.69 -10.16
CA LYS A 94 -0.22 -24.84 -9.84
C LYS A 94 0.57 -26.14 -9.81
N ASP A 95 1.57 -26.25 -10.67
CA ASP A 95 2.63 -27.26 -10.58
C ASP A 95 3.86 -26.65 -9.90
N LEU A 96 4.11 -27.07 -8.65
CA LEU A 96 5.28 -26.68 -7.85
C LEU A 96 6.52 -27.53 -8.20
N GLY A 97 6.36 -28.58 -9.02
CA GLY A 97 7.44 -29.44 -9.48
C GLY A 97 8.28 -30.00 -8.34
N ARG A 98 9.61 -30.00 -8.52
CA ARG A 98 10.61 -30.36 -7.48
C ARG A 98 11.41 -29.16 -6.96
N GLY A 99 11.09 -27.96 -7.47
CA GLY A 99 11.85 -26.75 -7.19
C GLY A 99 11.36 -26.02 -5.95
N ARG A 100 12.19 -25.08 -5.47
CA ARG A 100 11.77 -24.08 -4.49
C ARG A 100 11.46 -22.76 -5.20
N HIS A 101 10.35 -22.17 -4.82
CA HIS A 101 9.82 -20.94 -5.39
C HIS A 101 10.08 -19.77 -4.44
N PRO A 102 10.66 -18.64 -4.90
CA PRO A 102 10.78 -17.45 -4.07
C PRO A 102 9.40 -16.98 -3.58
N LEU A 103 9.37 -16.47 -2.36
CA LEU A 103 8.14 -16.03 -1.69
C LEU A 103 8.02 -14.51 -1.76
N ILE A 104 6.86 -13.99 -2.15
CA ILE A 104 6.56 -12.56 -2.10
C ILE A 104 5.40 -12.34 -1.12
N VAL A 105 5.58 -11.47 -0.13
CA VAL A 105 4.49 -11.04 0.76
C VAL A 105 4.01 -9.65 0.35
N MET A 106 2.71 -9.52 0.10
CA MET A 106 2.06 -8.26 -0.30
C MET A 106 1.21 -7.69 0.83
N GLN A 107 1.30 -6.39 1.05
CA GLN A 107 0.55 -5.69 2.10
C GLN A 107 -0.34 -4.57 1.55
N HIS A 108 -1.60 -4.61 1.97
CA HIS A 108 -2.60 -3.57 1.73
C HIS A 108 -2.32 -2.25 2.47
N GLY A 109 -2.79 -1.15 1.89
CA GLY A 109 -2.70 0.17 2.51
C GLY A 109 -3.82 0.49 3.49
N LEU A 110 -3.96 1.78 3.81
CA LEU A 110 -5.02 2.27 4.68
C LEU A 110 -6.32 2.41 3.90
N TRP A 111 -7.37 1.71 4.34
CA TRP A 111 -8.70 1.79 3.73
C TRP A 111 -9.78 1.36 4.71
N HIS A 112 -11.04 1.63 4.37
CA HIS A 112 -12.21 1.10 5.06
C HIS A 112 -12.11 -0.43 5.19
N THR A 113 -12.59 -0.95 6.31
CA THR A 113 -12.49 -2.36 6.67
C THR A 113 -13.78 -3.13 6.41
N CYS A 114 -14.92 -2.44 6.39
CA CYS A 114 -16.24 -3.06 6.26
C CYS A 114 -17.02 -2.51 5.07
N ALA A 115 -17.62 -3.42 4.30
CA ALA A 115 -18.42 -3.10 3.12
C ALA A 115 -19.84 -2.65 3.48
N ASP A 116 -19.97 -1.69 4.39
CA ASP A 116 -21.26 -1.18 4.87
C ASP A 116 -21.81 -0.08 3.96
N ALA A 117 -22.56 -0.47 2.94
CA ALA A 117 -23.16 0.46 1.98
C ALA A 117 -24.10 1.49 2.64
N LYS A 118 -24.79 1.10 3.73
CA LYS A 118 -25.69 2.00 4.47
C LYS A 118 -24.88 3.05 5.22
N ALA A 119 -23.81 2.65 5.90
CA ALA A 119 -22.91 3.60 6.57
C ALA A 119 -22.26 4.54 5.55
N GLN A 120 -21.84 4.04 4.39
CA GLN A 120 -21.29 4.87 3.30
C GLN A 120 -22.28 5.91 2.78
N ALA A 121 -23.56 5.56 2.61
CA ALA A 121 -24.60 6.51 2.19
C ALA A 121 -24.85 7.56 3.28
N GLY A 122 -24.89 7.14 4.54
CA GLY A 122 -25.01 8.04 5.69
C GLY A 122 -23.83 9.02 5.80
N LEU A 123 -22.60 8.54 5.59
CA LEU A 123 -21.40 9.36 5.59
C LEU A 123 -21.45 10.43 4.49
N LYS A 124 -21.77 10.04 3.25
CA LYS A 124 -21.91 10.99 2.13
C LYS A 124 -22.94 12.10 2.42
N ALA A 125 -24.07 11.74 3.02
CA ALA A 125 -25.09 12.71 3.41
C ALA A 125 -24.60 13.65 4.52
N ALA A 126 -23.87 13.12 5.52
CA ALA A 126 -23.30 13.90 6.60
C ALA A 126 -22.21 14.87 6.12
N GLU A 127 -21.31 14.42 5.24
CA GLU A 127 -20.26 15.25 4.63
C GLU A 127 -20.85 16.38 3.80
N LYS A 128 -21.90 16.10 3.00
CA LYS A 128 -22.61 17.14 2.25
C LYS A 128 -23.20 18.21 3.18
N ALA A 129 -23.87 17.79 4.25
CA ALA A 129 -24.46 18.71 5.21
C ALA A 129 -23.41 19.51 6.00
N LEU A 130 -22.24 18.92 6.27
CA LEU A 130 -21.10 19.62 6.86
C LEU A 130 -20.59 20.71 5.92
N ALA A 131 -20.35 20.39 4.65
CA ALA A 131 -19.87 21.36 3.66
C ALA A 131 -20.85 22.54 3.46
N GLU A 132 -22.15 22.27 3.52
CA GLU A 132 -23.18 23.31 3.48
C GLU A 132 -23.12 24.22 4.73
N ALA A 133 -22.90 23.65 5.92
CA ALA A 133 -22.74 24.40 7.17
C ALA A 133 -21.45 25.25 7.19
N GLU A 134 -20.34 24.70 6.69
CA GLU A 134 -19.06 25.42 6.54
C GLU A 134 -19.22 26.63 5.62
N LYS A 135 -19.92 26.45 4.49
CA LYS A 135 -20.23 27.54 3.57
C LYS A 135 -21.13 28.62 4.20
N ALA A 136 -22.00 28.24 5.12
CA ALA A 136 -22.87 29.15 5.85
C ALA A 136 -22.16 29.89 7.01
N GLY A 137 -21.00 29.42 7.45
CA GLY A 137 -20.21 30.03 8.52
C GLY A 137 -20.79 29.83 9.93
N ASP A 138 -21.67 28.85 10.14
CA ASP A 138 -22.23 28.52 11.46
C ASP A 138 -21.33 27.52 12.19
N GLU A 139 -20.45 28.01 13.06
CA GLU A 139 -19.49 27.17 13.80
C GLU A 139 -20.16 26.12 14.70
N ALA A 140 -21.32 26.44 15.29
CA ALA A 140 -22.03 25.51 16.17
C ALA A 140 -22.64 24.37 15.36
N GLU A 141 -23.22 24.68 14.20
CA GLU A 141 -23.71 23.68 13.27
C GLU A 141 -22.58 22.86 12.67
N VAL A 142 -21.46 23.46 12.28
CA VAL A 142 -20.25 22.74 11.82
C VAL A 142 -19.79 21.73 12.88
N ALA A 143 -19.64 22.15 14.13
CA ALA A 143 -19.25 21.24 15.22
C ALA A 143 -20.25 20.10 15.44
N ARG A 144 -21.55 20.36 15.27
CA ARG A 144 -22.60 19.33 15.35
C ARG A 144 -22.51 18.36 14.17
N ARG A 145 -22.32 18.86 12.95
CA ARG A 145 -22.21 18.05 11.73
C ARG A 145 -20.95 17.19 11.72
N GLN A 146 -19.84 17.69 12.24
CA GLN A 146 -18.61 16.92 12.42
C GLN A 146 -18.83 15.64 13.23
N LYS A 147 -19.56 15.73 14.35
CA LYS A 147 -19.91 14.55 15.17
C LYS A 147 -20.77 13.52 14.42
N LEU A 148 -21.62 13.98 13.49
CA LEU A 148 -22.43 13.08 12.67
C LEU A 148 -21.58 12.37 11.61
N VAL A 149 -20.59 13.07 11.03
CA VAL A 149 -19.58 12.47 10.15
C VAL A 149 -18.82 11.38 10.90
N GLU A 150 -18.27 11.69 12.08
CA GLU A 150 -17.55 10.71 12.92
C GLU A 150 -18.41 9.48 13.23
N LYS A 151 -19.68 9.68 13.62
CA LYS A 151 -20.62 8.59 13.90
C LYS A 151 -20.91 7.74 12.66
N ALA A 152 -21.04 8.34 11.48
CA ALA A 152 -21.28 7.63 10.23
C ALA A 152 -20.04 6.88 9.73
N THR A 153 -18.85 7.39 10.05
CA THR A 153 -17.55 6.78 9.72
C THR A 153 -17.27 5.51 10.53
N GLY A 154 -17.60 5.49 11.83
CA GLY A 154 -17.25 4.39 12.75
C GLY A 154 -17.53 2.96 12.22
N PRO A 155 -18.73 2.66 11.69
CA PRO A 155 -19.05 1.33 11.15
C PRO A 155 -18.18 0.90 9.95
N LEU A 156 -17.68 1.85 9.15
CA LEU A 156 -16.83 1.57 7.98
C LEU A 156 -15.40 1.16 8.36
N TRP A 157 -14.96 1.60 9.54
CA TRP A 157 -13.61 1.39 10.09
C TRP A 157 -13.60 0.41 11.26
N SER A 158 -14.67 -0.36 11.45
CA SER A 158 -14.76 -1.34 12.53
C SER A 158 -14.03 -2.64 12.17
N TRP A 159 -13.46 -3.32 13.16
CA TRP A 159 -12.93 -4.67 12.98
C TRP A 159 -13.06 -5.52 14.26
N PRO A 160 -13.60 -6.75 14.18
CA PRO A 160 -14.30 -7.34 13.03
C PRO A 160 -15.51 -6.50 12.59
N CYS A 161 -15.98 -6.74 11.37
CA CYS A 161 -17.22 -6.12 10.91
C CYS A 161 -18.41 -6.59 11.73
N ARG A 162 -19.45 -5.74 11.80
CA ARG A 162 -20.71 -6.11 12.46
C ARG A 162 -21.41 -7.25 11.72
N ASP A 163 -22.25 -8.00 12.43
CA ASP A 163 -23.03 -9.09 11.85
C ASP A 163 -23.81 -8.64 10.61
N GLY A 164 -23.77 -9.49 9.58
CA GLY A 164 -24.41 -9.22 8.29
C GLY A 164 -23.67 -8.22 7.39
N VAL A 165 -22.54 -7.66 7.82
CA VAL A 165 -21.68 -6.81 6.98
C VAL A 165 -20.41 -7.56 6.60
N ALA A 166 -20.20 -7.73 5.30
CA ALA A 166 -18.99 -8.36 4.79
C ALA A 166 -17.75 -7.46 5.01
N PRO A 167 -16.56 -8.06 5.24
CA PRO A 167 -15.31 -7.32 5.24
C PRO A 167 -15.00 -6.78 3.83
N LEU A 168 -14.42 -5.59 3.75
CA LEU A 168 -13.72 -5.17 2.55
C LEU A 168 -12.43 -6.00 2.44
N PRO A 169 -12.19 -6.68 1.31
CA PRO A 169 -11.08 -7.61 1.22
C PRO A 169 -9.76 -6.86 1.01
N SER A 170 -9.02 -6.64 2.08
CA SER A 170 -7.69 -6.01 2.01
C SER A 170 -6.66 -6.89 1.29
N SER A 171 -6.87 -8.21 1.23
CA SER A 171 -5.97 -9.15 0.57
C SER A 171 -6.14 -9.31 -0.94
N SER A 172 -7.22 -8.86 -1.58
CA SER A 172 -7.52 -9.19 -3.00
C SER A 172 -7.41 -8.03 -3.99
N GLY A 173 -7.09 -6.82 -3.53
CA GLY A 173 -6.91 -5.64 -4.39
C GLY A 173 -5.77 -5.75 -5.42
N TYR A 174 -4.90 -6.74 -5.27
CA TYR A 174 -3.71 -6.95 -6.09
C TYR A 174 -3.63 -8.33 -6.73
N ASP A 175 -4.75 -9.07 -6.80
CA ASP A 175 -4.76 -10.43 -7.37
C ASP A 175 -4.19 -10.47 -8.79
N TYR A 176 -4.37 -9.40 -9.58
CA TYR A 176 -3.79 -9.31 -10.91
C TYR A 176 -2.25 -9.32 -10.89
N LEU A 177 -1.61 -8.64 -9.92
CA LEU A 177 -0.16 -8.70 -9.72
C LEU A 177 0.27 -10.07 -9.21
N ALA A 178 -0.46 -10.59 -8.22
CA ALA A 178 -0.14 -11.88 -7.61
C ALA A 178 -0.23 -13.04 -8.61
N ARG A 179 -1.24 -13.02 -9.49
CA ARG A 179 -1.38 -13.99 -10.60
C ARG A 179 -0.25 -13.85 -11.60
N ASP A 180 0.09 -12.64 -12.03
CA ASP A 180 1.19 -12.43 -12.98
C ASP A 180 2.52 -12.91 -12.41
N LEU A 181 2.84 -12.57 -11.15
CA LEU A 181 4.02 -13.08 -10.45
C LEU A 181 3.98 -14.61 -10.29
N ALA A 182 2.84 -15.21 -9.95
CA ALA A 182 2.72 -16.66 -9.84
C ALA A 182 2.99 -17.38 -11.16
N ARG A 183 2.57 -16.81 -12.32
CA ARG A 183 2.94 -17.34 -13.65
C ARG A 183 4.45 -17.39 -13.87
N GLN A 184 5.18 -16.46 -13.26
CA GLN A 184 6.65 -16.38 -13.33
C GLN A 184 7.38 -17.35 -12.39
N GLY A 185 6.65 -18.11 -11.56
CA GLY A 185 7.26 -19.07 -10.63
C GLY A 185 7.37 -18.57 -9.19
N PHE A 186 6.65 -17.51 -8.79
CA PHE A 186 6.64 -17.03 -7.42
C PHE A 186 5.48 -17.62 -6.61
N VAL A 187 5.69 -17.89 -5.32
CA VAL A 187 4.57 -18.02 -4.38
C VAL A 187 4.29 -16.63 -3.83
N VAL A 188 3.07 -16.14 -3.97
CA VAL A 188 2.69 -14.77 -3.60
C VAL A 188 1.60 -14.81 -2.55
N VAL A 189 1.87 -14.19 -1.40
CA VAL A 189 1.00 -14.16 -0.23
C VAL A 189 0.52 -12.74 -0.03
N SER A 190 -0.73 -12.45 -0.37
CA SER A 190 -1.34 -11.14 -0.14
C SER A 190 -2.13 -11.17 1.16
N MET A 191 -1.62 -10.51 2.19
CA MET A 191 -2.15 -10.59 3.55
C MET A 191 -3.21 -9.52 3.85
N GLY A 192 -4.16 -9.85 4.73
CA GLY A 192 -5.12 -8.90 5.29
C GLY A 192 -4.46 -7.93 6.26
N ALA A 193 -5.04 -6.74 6.42
CA ALA A 193 -4.56 -5.71 7.36
C ALA A 193 -5.70 -4.84 7.95
N ASN A 194 -6.94 -5.35 7.96
CA ASN A 194 -8.12 -4.63 8.41
C ASN A 194 -8.08 -4.32 9.90
N GLY A 195 -7.62 -5.23 10.76
CA GLY A 195 -7.48 -4.94 12.19
C GLY A 195 -6.50 -3.79 12.48
N ILE A 196 -5.41 -3.71 11.69
CA ILE A 196 -4.50 -2.56 11.74
C ILE A 196 -5.20 -1.28 11.27
N ASN A 197 -5.94 -1.34 10.15
CA ASN A 197 -6.68 -0.18 9.62
C ASN A 197 -7.78 0.32 10.57
N ALA A 198 -8.44 -0.57 11.31
CA ALA A 198 -9.49 -0.22 12.27
C ALA A 198 -8.95 0.44 13.54
N THR A 199 -7.72 0.10 13.94
CA THR A 199 -7.11 0.61 15.17
C THR A 199 -6.68 2.06 14.97
N SER A 200 -7.30 2.99 15.70
CA SER A 200 -7.07 4.44 15.58
C SER A 200 -7.22 4.96 14.14
N GLY A 201 -8.14 4.38 13.36
CA GLY A 201 -8.28 4.71 11.92
C GLY A 201 -6.99 4.47 11.13
N GLY A 202 -6.18 3.51 11.57
CA GLY A 202 -4.88 3.16 11.01
C GLY A 202 -3.78 4.17 11.28
N GLN A 203 -4.00 5.14 12.18
CA GLN A 203 -3.04 6.19 12.55
C GLN A 203 -2.42 5.97 13.94
N ALA A 204 -2.38 4.72 14.41
CA ALA A 204 -1.70 4.41 15.66
C ALA A 204 -0.22 4.86 15.61
N PRO A 205 0.34 5.41 16.71
CA PRO A 205 1.73 5.91 16.72
C PRO A 205 2.80 4.89 16.30
N SER A 206 2.54 3.59 16.44
CA SER A 206 3.45 2.50 16.07
C SER A 206 2.93 1.67 14.89
N VAL A 207 2.02 2.22 14.06
CA VAL A 207 1.34 1.44 13.03
C VAL A 207 2.30 0.76 12.04
N TYR A 208 3.41 1.39 11.64
CA TYR A 208 4.34 0.72 10.71
C TYR A 208 5.17 -0.36 11.38
N GLN A 209 5.49 -0.21 12.66
CA GLN A 209 6.10 -1.30 13.44
C GLN A 209 5.12 -2.48 13.50
N ALA A 210 3.83 -2.22 13.71
CA ALA A 210 2.80 -3.26 13.69
C ALA A 210 2.63 -3.91 12.31
N ARG A 211 2.67 -3.12 11.23
CA ARG A 211 2.63 -3.62 9.85
C ARG A 211 3.85 -4.48 9.51
N ALA A 212 5.05 -4.04 9.88
CA ALA A 212 6.28 -4.82 9.72
C ALA A 212 6.24 -6.12 10.55
N ALA A 213 5.74 -6.08 11.78
CA ALA A 213 5.56 -7.25 12.61
C ALA A 213 4.53 -8.24 12.02
N LEU A 214 3.48 -7.73 11.37
CA LEU A 214 2.52 -8.57 10.65
C LEU A 214 3.18 -9.27 9.46
N ILE A 215 4.02 -8.58 8.67
CA ILE A 215 4.82 -9.21 7.60
C ILE A 215 5.66 -10.37 8.18
N ASN A 216 6.44 -10.10 9.24
CA ASN A 216 7.24 -11.12 9.92
C ASN A 216 6.40 -12.30 10.42
N LYS A 217 5.20 -12.03 10.94
CA LYS A 217 4.29 -13.09 11.40
C LYS A 217 3.83 -13.98 10.25
N HIS A 218 3.49 -13.41 9.10
CA HIS A 218 3.14 -14.19 7.91
C HIS A 218 4.34 -14.97 7.37
N LEU A 219 5.54 -14.38 7.34
CA LEU A 219 6.77 -15.08 6.95
C LEU A 219 7.06 -16.28 7.88
N GLU A 220 6.85 -16.14 9.19
CA GLU A 220 7.00 -17.25 10.14
C GLU A 220 5.96 -18.36 9.91
N LEU A 221 4.70 -18.01 9.62
CA LEU A 221 3.67 -19.00 9.27
C LEU A 221 4.07 -19.79 8.02
N TRP A 222 4.62 -19.12 7.01
CA TRP A 222 5.11 -19.73 5.78
C TRP A 222 6.38 -20.54 5.98
N ARG A 223 7.27 -20.11 6.87
CA ARG A 223 8.43 -20.91 7.30
C ARG A 223 7.99 -22.23 7.89
N GLN A 224 7.07 -22.21 8.85
CA GLN A 224 6.55 -23.42 9.46
C GLN A 224 5.84 -24.32 8.44
N LEU A 225 5.01 -23.74 7.55
CA LEU A 225 4.33 -24.49 6.50
C LEU A 225 5.32 -25.16 5.53
N SER A 226 6.39 -24.47 5.15
CA SER A 226 7.44 -25.02 4.28
C SER A 226 8.16 -26.22 4.89
N LEU A 227 8.12 -26.36 6.22
CA LEU A 227 8.65 -27.49 6.98
C LEU A 227 7.58 -28.56 7.29
N GLY A 228 6.37 -28.43 6.73
CA GLY A 228 5.24 -29.33 6.99
C GLY A 228 4.69 -29.23 8.41
N LYS A 229 4.80 -28.05 9.04
CA LYS A 229 4.43 -27.76 10.43
C LYS A 229 3.56 -26.49 10.53
N GLY A 230 3.16 -26.16 11.75
CA GLY A 230 2.56 -24.87 12.09
C GLY A 230 1.08 -24.72 11.76
N PRO A 231 0.50 -23.55 12.07
CA PRO A 231 -0.95 -23.32 12.01
C PRO A 231 -1.57 -23.41 10.62
N LEU A 232 -0.79 -23.27 9.54
CA LEU A 232 -1.30 -23.32 8.17
C LEU A 232 -1.46 -24.76 7.64
N LYS A 233 -0.82 -25.75 8.26
CA LYS A 233 -0.89 -27.15 7.80
C LYS A 233 -2.34 -27.64 7.80
N GLY A 234 -2.82 -28.06 6.63
CA GLY A 234 -4.21 -28.54 6.45
C GLY A 234 -5.28 -27.46 6.61
N ARG A 235 -4.92 -26.16 6.59
CA ARG A 235 -5.85 -25.03 6.77
C ARG A 235 -6.03 -24.18 5.52
N LEU A 236 -5.37 -24.53 4.42
CA LEU A 236 -5.54 -23.89 3.13
C LEU A 236 -6.86 -24.33 2.50
N LYS A 237 -7.61 -23.36 1.96
CA LYS A 237 -8.85 -23.59 1.24
C LYS A 237 -8.74 -23.07 -0.19
N ASP A 238 -9.30 -23.80 -1.14
CA ASP A 238 -9.48 -23.29 -2.50
C ASP A 238 -10.39 -22.06 -2.45
N THR A 239 -10.00 -20.97 -3.12
CA THR A 239 -10.75 -19.71 -3.04
C THR A 239 -12.09 -19.77 -3.77
N ARG A 240 -12.19 -20.60 -4.80
CA ARG A 240 -13.39 -20.74 -5.64
C ARG A 240 -14.41 -21.68 -5.00
N THR A 241 -13.98 -22.80 -4.43
CA THR A 241 -14.90 -23.80 -3.85
C THR A 241 -15.08 -23.65 -2.34
N GLY A 242 -14.12 -23.06 -1.64
CA GLY A 242 -14.10 -22.99 -0.18
C GLY A 242 -13.72 -24.30 0.51
N GLU A 243 -13.49 -25.37 -0.25
CA GLU A 243 -13.09 -26.70 0.23
C GLU A 243 -11.62 -26.71 0.65
N ALA A 244 -11.23 -27.73 1.41
CA ALA A 244 -9.83 -27.97 1.74
C ALA A 244 -8.99 -28.12 0.46
N SER A 245 -7.89 -27.37 0.38
CA SER A 245 -6.99 -27.44 -0.77
C SER A 245 -6.05 -28.64 -0.66
N ARG A 246 -5.66 -29.19 -1.81
CA ARG A 246 -4.63 -30.23 -1.95
C ARG A 246 -3.23 -29.65 -2.22
N ALA A 247 -3.09 -28.33 -2.23
CA ALA A 247 -1.81 -27.67 -2.46
C ALA A 247 -0.83 -27.99 -1.33
N GLU A 248 0.35 -28.51 -1.68
CA GLU A 248 1.40 -28.86 -0.73
C GLU A 248 2.63 -27.97 -0.92
N PHE A 249 2.94 -27.17 0.09
CA PHE A 249 4.06 -26.21 0.06
C PHE A 249 5.31 -26.73 0.81
N THR A 250 5.21 -27.90 1.44
CA THR A 250 6.32 -28.54 2.16
C THR A 250 7.49 -28.74 1.20
N GLY A 251 8.65 -28.15 1.50
CA GLY A 251 9.84 -28.24 0.66
C GLY A 251 9.83 -27.41 -0.63
N HIS A 252 8.76 -26.66 -0.93
CA HIS A 252 8.60 -25.93 -2.20
C HIS A 252 8.77 -24.40 -2.10
N VAL A 253 8.97 -23.86 -0.90
CA VAL A 253 9.11 -22.41 -0.68
C VAL A 253 10.57 -22.06 -0.40
N ASP A 254 11.11 -21.06 -1.09
CA ASP A 254 12.45 -20.54 -0.89
C ASP A 254 12.44 -19.27 -0.02
N LEU A 255 12.76 -19.44 1.26
CA LEU A 255 12.80 -18.34 2.22
C LEU A 255 14.13 -17.58 2.21
N GLY A 256 15.16 -18.10 1.53
CA GLY A 256 16.39 -17.33 1.27
C GLY A 256 16.21 -16.29 0.14
N ARG A 257 15.04 -16.28 -0.52
CA ARG A 257 14.69 -15.34 -1.59
C ARG A 257 13.29 -14.79 -1.36
N VAL A 258 13.18 -13.86 -0.42
CA VAL A 258 11.91 -13.20 -0.09
C VAL A 258 11.83 -11.81 -0.73
N GLY A 259 10.68 -11.52 -1.33
CA GLY A 259 10.28 -10.18 -1.71
C GLY A 259 9.17 -9.63 -0.82
N THR A 260 9.13 -8.32 -0.60
CA THR A 260 8.00 -7.65 0.04
C THR A 260 7.47 -6.52 -0.82
N LEU A 261 6.15 -6.46 -1.00
CA LEU A 261 5.47 -5.39 -1.73
C LEU A 261 4.40 -4.77 -0.85
N GLY A 262 4.30 -3.45 -0.83
CA GLY A 262 3.25 -2.76 -0.08
C GLY A 262 2.69 -1.56 -0.82
N HIS A 263 1.40 -1.27 -0.62
CA HIS A 263 0.76 -0.06 -1.15
C HIS A 263 0.46 0.98 -0.07
N SER A 264 0.68 2.28 -0.30
CA SER A 264 0.30 3.33 0.64
C SER A 264 0.92 3.08 2.03
N MET A 265 0.12 3.03 3.09
CA MET A 265 0.57 2.60 4.42
C MET A 265 1.10 1.17 4.49
N GLY A 266 0.67 0.26 3.63
CA GLY A 266 1.32 -1.03 3.44
C GLY A 266 2.71 -0.88 2.81
N GLY A 267 2.87 0.11 1.92
CA GLY A 267 4.16 0.54 1.36
C GLY A 267 5.10 1.03 2.46
N GLY A 268 4.65 1.94 3.33
CA GLY A 268 5.41 2.33 4.53
C GLY A 268 5.73 1.13 5.43
N GLY A 269 4.80 0.17 5.55
CA GLY A 269 5.01 -1.09 6.28
C GLY A 269 6.14 -1.95 5.72
N VAL A 270 6.25 -2.11 4.40
CA VAL A 270 7.37 -2.86 3.79
C VAL A 270 8.69 -2.11 3.86
N MET A 271 8.68 -0.77 3.77
CA MET A 271 9.89 0.03 4.00
C MET A 271 10.36 -0.11 5.44
N GLN A 272 9.42 -0.07 6.39
CA GLN A 272 9.71 -0.29 7.79
C GLN A 272 10.24 -1.70 8.07
N HIS A 273 9.71 -2.71 7.39
CA HIS A 273 10.17 -4.09 7.53
C HIS A 273 11.59 -4.31 6.99
N ALA A 274 11.95 -3.58 5.93
CA ALA A 274 13.22 -3.73 5.24
C ALA A 274 14.30 -2.72 5.65
N SER A 275 13.99 -1.81 6.59
CA SER A 275 14.94 -0.81 7.02
C SER A 275 16.22 -1.42 7.57
N ASP A 276 17.31 -0.68 7.39
CA ASP A 276 18.68 -1.19 7.58
C ASP A 276 18.98 -1.71 8.99
N ASP A 277 18.21 -1.26 9.99
CA ASP A 277 18.35 -1.60 11.41
C ASP A 277 17.39 -2.72 11.85
N ARG A 278 16.48 -3.18 10.97
CA ARG A 278 15.41 -4.13 11.34
C ARG A 278 15.56 -5.52 10.76
N HIS A 279 16.62 -5.80 10.01
CA HIS A 279 16.87 -7.12 9.41
C HIS A 279 16.97 -8.23 10.46
N ALA A 280 17.44 -7.91 11.67
CA ALA A 280 17.51 -8.87 12.78
C ALA A 280 16.13 -9.36 13.28
N ALA A 281 15.04 -8.67 12.92
CA ALA A 281 13.69 -9.07 13.27
C ALA A 281 13.06 -10.04 12.26
N TRP A 282 13.70 -10.30 11.11
CA TRP A 282 13.21 -11.28 10.15
C TRP A 282 13.24 -12.69 10.76
N PRO A 283 12.25 -13.56 10.46
CA PRO A 283 12.26 -14.92 10.98
C PRO A 283 13.51 -15.70 10.56
N GLU A 284 13.88 -16.69 11.35
CA GLU A 284 15.03 -17.56 11.08
C GLU A 284 14.98 -18.14 9.65
N GLY A 285 16.09 -18.03 8.91
CA GLY A 285 16.21 -18.54 7.55
C GLY A 285 15.45 -17.74 6.49
N VAL A 286 14.86 -16.60 6.86
CA VAL A 286 14.27 -15.65 5.92
C VAL A 286 15.31 -14.59 5.52
N GLU A 287 15.49 -14.41 4.22
CA GLU A 287 16.31 -13.33 3.66
C GLU A 287 15.48 -12.50 2.68
N VAL A 288 15.22 -11.23 3.04
CA VAL A 288 14.56 -10.28 2.13
C VAL A 288 15.58 -9.75 1.14
N LYS A 289 15.33 -9.98 -0.15
CA LYS A 289 16.23 -9.64 -1.26
C LYS A 289 15.67 -8.55 -2.17
N ALA A 290 14.39 -8.18 -2.02
CA ALA A 290 13.75 -7.18 -2.87
C ALA A 290 12.56 -6.53 -2.17
N VAL A 291 12.47 -5.20 -2.21
CA VAL A 291 11.41 -4.42 -1.56
C VAL A 291 10.79 -3.48 -2.57
N LEU A 292 9.46 -3.49 -2.68
CA LEU A 292 8.74 -2.63 -3.61
C LEU A 292 7.61 -1.86 -2.92
N GLY A 293 7.68 -0.54 -2.96
CA GLY A 293 6.59 0.35 -2.55
C GLY A 293 5.77 0.80 -3.75
N LEU A 294 4.48 0.48 -3.75
CA LEU A 294 3.48 1.12 -4.60
C LEU A 294 2.95 2.33 -3.84
N ALA A 295 3.10 3.52 -4.40
CA ALA A 295 2.67 4.78 -3.81
C ALA A 295 2.83 4.80 -2.27
N PRO A 296 4.03 4.54 -1.74
CA PRO A 296 4.16 4.28 -0.31
C PRO A 296 3.77 5.53 0.49
N THR A 297 3.68 5.39 1.80
CA THR A 297 3.71 6.51 2.76
C THR A 297 5.05 6.53 3.47
N ALA A 298 5.43 7.70 3.99
CA ALA A 298 6.65 7.86 4.78
C ALA A 298 6.46 7.20 6.14
N THR A 299 7.50 6.53 6.66
CA THR A 299 7.49 6.00 8.03
C THR A 299 7.62 7.12 9.06
N TRP A 300 7.12 6.93 10.28
CA TRP A 300 7.19 7.99 11.31
C TRP A 300 8.65 8.31 11.63
N ASP A 301 9.47 7.26 11.61
CA ASP A 301 10.89 7.29 11.92
C ASP A 301 11.76 7.64 10.69
N ASN A 302 11.21 7.57 9.47
CA ASN A 302 11.92 7.71 8.19
C ASN A 302 13.24 6.89 8.11
N GLU A 303 13.21 5.67 8.65
CA GLU A 303 14.38 4.80 8.65
C GLU A 303 14.86 4.49 7.21
N PRO A 304 16.18 4.49 6.99
CA PRO A 304 16.74 4.24 5.67
C PRO A 304 16.57 2.78 5.25
N VAL A 305 16.43 2.59 3.93
CA VAL A 305 16.44 1.30 3.24
C VAL A 305 17.53 1.38 2.17
N THR A 306 18.77 1.07 2.57
CA THR A 306 19.94 1.20 1.70
C THR A 306 20.61 -0.13 1.37
N LYS A 307 20.37 -1.17 2.17
CA LYS A 307 21.06 -2.47 2.06
C LYS A 307 20.33 -3.52 1.22
N VAL A 308 19.08 -3.28 0.83
CA VAL A 308 18.25 -4.20 0.01
C VAL A 308 17.81 -3.48 -1.26
N PRO A 309 17.81 -4.15 -2.44
CA PRO A 309 17.23 -3.58 -3.65
C PRO A 309 15.84 -3.02 -3.41
N LEU A 310 15.63 -1.76 -3.80
CA LEU A 310 14.42 -1.00 -3.50
C LEU A 310 13.81 -0.44 -4.79
N ALA A 311 12.53 -0.71 -5.02
CA ALA A 311 11.73 -0.07 -6.05
C ALA A 311 10.59 0.77 -5.46
N VAL A 312 10.32 1.92 -6.06
CA VAL A 312 9.21 2.81 -5.73
C VAL A 312 8.47 3.18 -7.01
N LEU A 313 7.21 2.78 -7.10
CA LEU A 313 6.30 3.19 -8.17
C LEU A 313 5.28 4.16 -7.60
N TRP A 314 5.10 5.33 -8.19
CA TRP A 314 4.07 6.29 -7.75
C TRP A 314 3.57 7.15 -8.91
N GLY A 315 2.39 7.74 -8.76
CA GLY A 315 1.74 8.54 -9.79
C GLY A 315 1.80 10.04 -9.51
N THR A 316 1.90 10.87 -10.56
CA THR A 316 1.96 12.33 -10.35
C THR A 316 0.66 12.91 -9.82
N CYS A 317 -0.49 12.25 -10.00
CA CYS A 317 -1.80 12.70 -9.50
C CYS A 317 -2.19 12.01 -8.17
N ASP A 318 -1.22 11.42 -7.48
CA ASP A 318 -1.37 10.79 -6.18
C ASP A 318 -1.11 11.79 -5.04
N GLN A 319 -2.12 12.01 -4.18
CA GLN A 319 -2.06 12.97 -3.08
C GLN A 319 -1.19 12.53 -1.89
N VAL A 320 -0.90 11.24 -1.76
CA VAL A 320 -0.11 10.70 -0.65
C VAL A 320 1.39 10.95 -0.87
N ASN A 321 1.82 10.94 -2.14
CA ASN A 321 3.17 11.24 -2.63
C ASN A 321 4.33 10.77 -1.73
N THR A 322 4.95 9.63 -2.07
CA THR A 322 6.31 9.31 -1.54
C THR A 322 7.28 8.71 -2.56
N GLY A 323 7.30 9.28 -3.77
CA GLY A 323 8.44 9.08 -4.69
C GLY A 323 9.81 9.41 -4.06
N ARG A 324 9.81 10.17 -2.96
CA ARG A 324 10.98 10.64 -2.21
C ARG A 324 11.81 9.54 -1.54
N TYR A 325 11.33 8.32 -1.40
CA TYR A 325 12.14 7.22 -0.88
C TYR A 325 13.43 7.01 -1.68
N ILE A 326 13.41 7.28 -2.99
CA ILE A 326 14.63 7.25 -3.80
C ILE A 326 15.58 8.38 -3.36
N ASP A 327 15.09 9.61 -3.26
CA ASP A 327 15.88 10.77 -2.79
C ASP A 327 16.48 10.59 -1.39
N TRP A 328 15.75 9.96 -0.47
CA TRP A 328 16.21 9.75 0.90
C TRP A 328 17.35 8.75 1.00
N ASN A 329 17.42 7.78 0.08
CA ASN A 329 18.35 6.66 0.16
C ASN A 329 19.51 6.76 -0.85
N LYS A 330 19.37 7.52 -1.95
CA LYS A 330 20.31 7.52 -3.09
C LYS A 330 21.74 7.98 -2.83
N ASN A 331 22.00 8.61 -1.68
CA ASN A 331 23.35 9.08 -1.33
C ASN A 331 24.11 8.09 -0.44
N LYS A 332 23.45 7.01 0.00
CA LYS A 332 24.01 6.00 0.91
C LYS A 332 23.65 4.56 0.50
N ASN A 333 23.04 4.38 -0.68
CA ASN A 333 22.52 3.09 -1.09
C ASN A 333 23.65 2.10 -1.38
N GLN A 334 23.64 0.96 -0.70
CA GLN A 334 24.54 -0.18 -0.93
C GLN A 334 23.93 -1.20 -1.88
N ALA A 335 22.63 -1.07 -2.16
CA ALA A 335 21.86 -1.83 -3.14
C ALA A 335 21.23 -0.89 -4.18
N PRO A 336 20.84 -1.39 -5.37
CA PRO A 336 20.27 -0.55 -6.41
C PRO A 336 18.89 0.00 -6.02
N LEU A 337 18.60 1.23 -6.45
CA LEU A 337 17.29 1.87 -6.28
C LEU A 337 16.62 2.11 -7.63
N TYR A 338 15.31 1.89 -7.70
CA TYR A 338 14.49 2.01 -8.91
C TYR A 338 13.27 2.91 -8.63
N GLY A 339 13.33 4.16 -9.05
CA GLY A 339 12.20 5.09 -9.04
C GLY A 339 11.43 5.03 -10.34
N VAL A 340 10.11 4.84 -10.28
CA VAL A 340 9.23 4.83 -11.46
C VAL A 340 8.06 5.77 -11.20
N THR A 341 8.02 6.88 -11.95
CA THR A 341 6.97 7.90 -11.85
C THR A 341 5.99 7.76 -13.01
N LEU A 342 4.69 7.68 -12.70
CA LEU A 342 3.60 7.56 -13.65
C LEU A 342 2.91 8.92 -13.82
N THR A 343 3.18 9.64 -14.90
CA THR A 343 2.47 10.88 -15.25
C THR A 343 0.98 10.59 -15.44
N GLY A 344 0.14 11.27 -14.68
CA GLY A 344 -1.31 11.08 -14.67
C GLY A 344 -1.82 9.91 -13.81
N GLY A 345 -0.93 9.12 -13.20
CA GLY A 345 -1.36 8.05 -12.29
C GLY A 345 -1.84 8.60 -10.95
N ASN A 346 -2.89 8.02 -10.38
CA ASN A 346 -3.41 8.37 -9.04
C ASN A 346 -3.11 7.27 -8.01
N HIS A 347 -3.53 7.45 -6.76
CA HIS A 347 -3.24 6.50 -5.69
C HIS A 347 -4.06 5.21 -5.85
N ASN A 348 -5.36 5.33 -6.11
CA ASN A 348 -6.27 4.19 -5.97
C ASN A 348 -6.24 3.21 -7.13
N TYR A 349 -5.84 3.62 -8.33
CA TYR A 349 -5.99 2.81 -9.55
C TYR A 349 -5.10 1.56 -9.58
N VAL A 350 -4.06 1.49 -8.74
CA VAL A 350 -3.28 0.25 -8.57
C VAL A 350 -4.02 -0.82 -7.76
N ASN A 351 -5.08 -0.47 -7.02
CA ASN A 351 -5.85 -1.40 -6.22
C ASN A 351 -7.25 -1.61 -6.82
N THR A 352 -7.57 -2.85 -7.19
CA THR A 352 -8.85 -3.17 -7.84
C THR A 352 -10.07 -3.04 -6.93
N GLN A 353 -9.92 -2.99 -5.60
CA GLN A 353 -11.02 -2.75 -4.65
C GLN A 353 -11.23 -1.26 -4.36
N TRP A 354 -10.20 -0.42 -4.51
CA TRP A 354 -10.29 1.02 -4.26
C TRP A 354 -10.73 1.80 -5.50
N SER A 355 -10.51 1.20 -6.66
CA SER A 355 -10.81 1.78 -7.96
C SER A 355 -12.33 1.85 -8.24
N PRO A 356 -12.84 2.89 -8.92
CA PRO A 356 -14.27 3.07 -9.22
C PRO A 356 -14.96 1.87 -9.86
N ARG A 357 -14.30 1.17 -10.81
CA ARG A 357 -14.89 0.01 -11.51
C ARG A 357 -15.28 -1.14 -10.59
N SER A 358 -14.73 -1.18 -9.38
CA SER A 358 -15.06 -2.21 -8.38
C SER A 358 -16.50 -2.11 -7.86
N GLY A 359 -17.07 -0.90 -7.86
CA GLY A 359 -18.34 -0.62 -7.17
C GLY A 359 -18.28 -0.79 -5.64
N GLN A 360 -17.10 -0.97 -5.05
CA GLN A 360 -16.96 -1.23 -3.63
C GLN A 360 -17.22 0.01 -2.77
N VAL A 361 -17.51 -0.23 -1.49
CA VAL A 361 -17.60 0.83 -0.49
C VAL A 361 -16.27 1.60 -0.40
N GLY A 362 -16.37 2.93 -0.42
CA GLY A 362 -15.23 3.84 -0.45
C GLY A 362 -14.55 4.00 -1.82
N ALA A 363 -14.84 3.14 -2.81
CA ALA A 363 -14.14 3.16 -4.09
C ALA A 363 -14.31 4.50 -4.82
N LYS A 364 -13.19 5.08 -5.25
CA LYS A 364 -13.15 6.42 -5.85
C LYS A 364 -11.91 6.65 -6.70
N ASN A 365 -12.04 7.55 -7.67
CA ASN A 365 -10.90 8.27 -8.21
C ASN A 365 -10.49 9.31 -7.17
N ASP A 366 -9.26 9.22 -6.67
CA ASP A 366 -8.74 10.12 -5.65
C ASP A 366 -7.82 11.22 -6.21
N ALA A 367 -7.64 11.27 -7.54
CA ALA A 367 -6.96 12.39 -8.18
C ALA A 367 -7.73 13.70 -7.93
N VAL A 368 -7.00 14.79 -7.67
CA VAL A 368 -7.59 16.13 -7.70
C VAL A 368 -7.96 16.46 -9.15
N PRO A 369 -9.24 16.72 -9.49
CA PRO A 369 -9.63 16.99 -10.86
C PRO A 369 -8.96 18.25 -11.42
N GLY A 370 -8.51 18.17 -12.68
CA GLY A 370 -8.05 19.32 -13.46
C GLY A 370 -9.20 20.18 -13.98
N ARG A 371 -8.87 21.25 -14.69
CA ARG A 371 -9.84 22.12 -15.37
C ARG A 371 -10.42 21.45 -16.61
N ARG A 372 -9.62 20.63 -17.29
CA ARG A 372 -9.99 19.87 -18.48
C ARG A 372 -10.61 18.53 -18.06
N PRO A 373 -11.71 18.10 -18.71
CA PRO A 373 -12.27 16.76 -18.47
C PRO A 373 -11.23 15.66 -18.69
N GLY A 374 -11.14 14.71 -17.74
CA GLY A 374 -10.17 13.61 -17.80
C GLY A 374 -8.72 13.99 -17.48
N HIS A 375 -8.50 15.19 -16.93
CA HIS A 375 -7.22 15.61 -16.41
C HIS A 375 -7.24 15.70 -14.87
N CYS A 376 -6.06 15.66 -14.28
CA CYS A 376 -5.81 15.81 -12.86
C CYS A 376 -4.70 16.82 -12.60
N LEU A 377 -4.71 17.42 -11.39
CA LEU A 377 -3.62 18.27 -10.92
C LEU A 377 -2.52 17.42 -10.29
N SER A 378 -1.28 17.65 -10.72
CA SER A 378 -0.12 16.96 -10.17
C SER A 378 0.12 17.34 -8.70
N GLN A 379 0.52 16.36 -7.91
CA GLN A 379 0.79 16.42 -6.48
C GLN A 379 2.31 16.34 -6.20
N ASP A 380 3.13 16.63 -7.22
CA ASP A 380 4.59 16.68 -7.18
C ASP A 380 5.13 18.06 -6.78
N GLY A 381 4.28 18.92 -6.23
CA GLY A 381 4.60 20.30 -5.84
C GLY A 381 4.54 21.32 -6.98
N LYS A 382 4.16 20.90 -8.19
CA LYS A 382 4.06 21.79 -9.37
C LYS A 382 2.64 22.10 -9.80
N GLU A 383 1.64 21.37 -9.29
CA GLU A 383 0.21 21.55 -9.60
C GLU A 383 -0.11 21.62 -11.10
N GLN A 384 0.64 20.86 -11.91
CA GLN A 384 0.49 20.84 -13.36
C GLN A 384 -0.69 19.96 -13.77
N GLU A 385 -1.36 20.36 -14.84
CA GLU A 385 -2.48 19.60 -15.37
C GLU A 385 -1.99 18.44 -16.25
N HIS A 386 -2.19 17.21 -15.79
CA HIS A 386 -1.82 15.99 -16.50
C HIS A 386 -3.06 15.24 -16.97
N ARG A 387 -2.99 14.60 -18.14
CA ARG A 387 -4.03 13.66 -18.56
C ARG A 387 -4.00 12.47 -17.62
N GLU A 388 -5.13 12.15 -17.00
CA GLU A 388 -5.20 11.07 -16.02
C GLU A 388 -5.05 9.71 -16.72
N LEU A 389 -4.28 8.80 -16.12
CA LEU A 389 -4.22 7.41 -16.56
C LEU A 389 -5.51 6.72 -16.16
N ASN A 390 -6.08 5.92 -17.06
CA ASN A 390 -7.17 5.04 -16.65
C ASN A 390 -6.64 3.85 -15.82
N GLU A 391 -7.54 3.27 -15.05
CA GLU A 391 -7.31 2.09 -14.21
C GLU A 391 -6.52 0.95 -14.90
N ALA A 392 -6.89 0.60 -16.13
CA ALA A 392 -6.28 -0.54 -16.83
C ALA A 392 -4.84 -0.24 -17.28
N THR A 393 -4.60 0.96 -17.80
CA THR A 393 -3.27 1.39 -18.22
C THR A 393 -2.33 1.46 -17.02
N GLN A 394 -2.76 2.08 -15.92
CA GLN A 394 -1.94 2.19 -14.71
C GLN A 394 -1.57 0.81 -14.16
N ARG A 395 -2.54 -0.12 -14.07
CA ARG A 395 -2.26 -1.50 -13.62
C ARG A 395 -1.31 -2.25 -14.54
N ARG A 396 -1.39 -2.09 -15.87
CA ARG A 396 -0.44 -2.72 -16.81
C ARG A 396 1.00 -2.23 -16.61
N ILE A 397 1.18 -0.93 -16.40
CA ILE A 397 2.50 -0.35 -16.07
C ILE A 397 2.98 -0.94 -14.74
N THR A 398 2.14 -0.92 -13.70
CA THR A 398 2.47 -1.48 -12.40
C THR A 398 2.89 -2.96 -12.49
N THR A 399 2.15 -3.78 -13.25
CA THR A 399 2.49 -5.19 -13.46
C THR A 399 3.85 -5.37 -14.13
N ALA A 400 4.13 -4.61 -15.20
CA ALA A 400 5.38 -4.73 -15.96
C ALA A 400 6.60 -4.48 -15.07
N TYR A 401 6.62 -3.35 -14.36
CA TYR A 401 7.75 -2.98 -13.51
C TYR A 401 7.85 -3.84 -12.25
N THR A 402 6.73 -4.19 -11.61
CA THR A 402 6.72 -5.09 -10.45
C THR A 402 7.28 -6.46 -10.81
N THR A 403 6.85 -7.01 -11.95
CA THR A 403 7.31 -8.31 -12.43
C THR A 403 8.80 -8.27 -12.80
N ALA A 404 9.23 -7.25 -13.56
CA ALA A 404 10.63 -7.07 -13.91
C ALA A 404 11.53 -6.99 -12.67
N PHE A 405 11.14 -6.18 -11.68
CA PHE A 405 11.91 -5.99 -10.46
C PHE A 405 12.07 -7.28 -9.64
N PHE A 406 10.99 -8.00 -9.38
CA PHE A 406 11.08 -9.24 -8.62
C PHE A 406 11.79 -10.37 -9.38
N ARG A 407 11.59 -10.48 -10.71
CA ARG A 407 12.39 -11.40 -11.54
C ARG A 407 13.88 -11.09 -11.42
N ARG A 408 14.25 -9.81 -11.50
CA ARG A 408 15.65 -9.40 -11.41
C ARG A 408 16.32 -9.79 -10.11
N HIS A 409 15.64 -9.60 -8.98
CA HIS A 409 16.28 -9.76 -7.66
C HIS A 409 15.99 -11.09 -6.96
N LEU A 410 14.94 -11.81 -7.35
CA LEU A 410 14.59 -13.11 -6.76
C LEU A 410 14.89 -14.29 -7.70
N LEU A 411 14.98 -14.04 -9.02
CA LEU A 411 15.34 -15.06 -10.01
C LEU A 411 16.68 -14.78 -10.71
N ASN A 412 17.36 -13.68 -10.38
CA ASN A 412 18.58 -13.22 -11.05
C ASN A 412 18.40 -13.02 -12.57
N ASP A 413 17.18 -12.71 -13.01
CA ASP A 413 16.86 -12.52 -14.42
C ASP A 413 17.10 -11.07 -14.86
N ALA A 414 18.17 -10.85 -15.62
CA ALA A 414 18.56 -9.54 -16.15
C ALA A 414 17.85 -9.15 -17.46
N SER A 415 16.94 -9.98 -17.99
CA SER A 415 16.29 -9.73 -19.30
C SER A 415 15.48 -8.44 -19.37
N ALA A 416 15.04 -7.91 -18.23
CA ALA A 416 14.28 -6.66 -18.12
C ALA A 416 15.09 -5.50 -17.55
N ASP A 417 16.42 -5.61 -17.47
CA ASP A 417 17.27 -4.54 -16.91
C ASP A 417 17.10 -3.23 -17.68
N ALA A 418 17.02 -3.28 -19.02
CA ALA A 418 16.81 -2.07 -19.83
C ALA A 418 15.50 -1.33 -19.49
N LEU A 419 14.42 -2.06 -19.15
CA LEU A 419 13.17 -1.46 -18.69
C LEU A 419 13.35 -0.83 -17.30
N LEU A 420 14.02 -1.54 -16.39
CA LEU A 420 14.23 -1.10 -15.00
C LEU A 420 15.19 0.09 -14.89
N THR A 421 16.14 0.24 -15.81
CA THR A 421 17.10 1.35 -15.83
C THR A 421 16.65 2.54 -16.67
N GLY A 422 15.54 2.40 -17.40
CA GLY A 422 15.00 3.43 -18.29
C GLY A 422 15.68 3.51 -19.66
N GLU A 423 16.57 2.57 -19.99
CA GLU A 423 17.16 2.42 -21.32
C GLU A 423 16.11 1.99 -22.37
N GLN A 424 15.07 1.28 -21.93
CA GLN A 424 13.90 0.93 -22.70
C GLN A 424 12.66 1.63 -22.12
N GLN A 425 11.87 2.27 -22.99
CA GLN A 425 10.60 2.86 -22.59
C GLN A 425 9.58 1.80 -22.18
N SER A 426 8.65 2.17 -21.31
CA SER A 426 7.52 1.31 -20.94
C SER A 426 6.77 0.85 -22.20
N PRO A 427 6.48 -0.46 -22.35
CA PRO A 427 5.65 -0.95 -23.45
C PRO A 427 4.18 -0.48 -23.33
N TYR A 428 3.81 0.10 -22.19
CA TYR A 428 2.48 0.64 -21.91
C TYR A 428 2.59 2.12 -21.59
N ALA A 429 1.96 2.96 -22.42
CA ALA A 429 1.99 4.42 -22.31
C ALA A 429 3.42 4.97 -22.09
N PRO A 430 4.33 4.80 -23.07
CA PRO A 430 5.76 5.14 -22.93
C PRO A 430 5.99 6.58 -22.46
N ASP A 431 5.19 7.53 -22.97
CA ASP A 431 5.30 8.95 -22.64
C ASP A 431 4.82 9.29 -21.21
N ALA A 432 4.17 8.35 -20.54
CA ALA A 432 3.63 8.52 -19.20
C ALA A 432 4.54 7.95 -18.10
N VAL A 433 5.69 7.35 -18.44
CA VAL A 433 6.57 6.71 -17.46
C VAL A 433 7.95 7.34 -17.48
N ARG A 434 8.40 7.80 -16.31
CA ARG A 434 9.78 8.24 -16.07
C ARG A 434 10.46 7.30 -15.10
N VAL A 435 11.65 6.83 -15.45
CA VAL A 435 12.48 5.95 -14.61
C VAL A 435 13.69 6.72 -14.07
N GLU A 436 13.99 6.53 -12.79
CA GLU A 436 15.21 6.96 -12.12
C GLU A 436 15.90 5.71 -11.57
N TYR A 437 17.10 5.41 -12.06
CA TYR A 437 17.90 4.30 -11.56
C TYR A 437 19.14 4.82 -10.83
N VAL A 438 19.32 4.35 -9.59
CA VAL A 438 20.49 4.69 -8.77
C VAL A 438 21.32 3.43 -8.56
N ARG A 439 22.56 3.46 -9.06
CA ARG A 439 23.52 2.37 -8.85
C ARG A 439 23.96 2.32 -7.38
N PRO A 440 24.30 1.13 -6.85
CA PRO A 440 24.94 1.01 -5.55
C PRO A 440 26.18 1.89 -5.44
N HIS A 441 26.33 2.58 -4.33
CA HIS A 441 27.61 3.16 -3.94
C HIS A 441 28.57 2.01 -3.64
N ARG A 442 29.73 2.04 -4.29
CA ARG A 442 30.81 1.11 -3.95
C ARG A 442 31.37 1.55 -2.58
N PRO A 443 31.57 0.60 -1.65
CA PRO A 443 32.18 0.91 -0.35
C PRO A 443 33.59 1.50 -0.49
#